data_AF-A0A1J3CXH3-F1
#
_entry.id   AF-A0A1J3CXH3-F1
#
_cell.length_a   1.000
_cell.length_b   1.000
_cell.length_c   1.000
_cell.angle_alpha   90.00
_cell.angle_beta   90.00
_cell.angle_gamma   90.00
#
_symmetry.space_group_name_H-M   'P 1'
#
loop_
_entity.id
_entity.type
_entity.pdbx_description
1 polymer ?
#
loop_
_entity_poly.entity_id
_entity_poly.type
_entity_poly.pdbx_seq_one_letter_code
_entity_poly.pdbx_strand_id
1 'polypeptide(L)' 'TITYSSLINGFCMQDRLEEAKQMFEFMASKGCLPDIVTYNTLIKGFCKSKRVEDAMELFLDMSQRGLVGDTVTYSTLIQG' A
#
# COMPACT_ATOMS: atom_id res chain seq x y z
N THR A 1 -10.08 10.24 3.22
CA THR A 1 -9.44 9.25 2.33
C THR A 1 -8.40 9.89 1.42
N ILE A 2 -8.77 10.88 0.58
CA ILE A 2 -7.85 11.54 -0.39
C ILE A 2 -6.58 12.14 0.26
N THR A 3 -6.71 12.74 1.46
CA THR A 3 -5.56 13.32 2.17
C THR A 3 -4.54 12.26 2.61
N TYR A 4 -5.01 11.11 3.10
CA TYR A 4 -4.15 10.01 3.55
C TYR A 4 -3.46 9.35 2.37
N SER A 5 -4.19 9.05 1.29
CA SER A 5 -3.61 8.46 0.08
C SER A 5 -2.55 9.36 -0.54
N SER A 6 -2.75 10.68 -0.50
CA SER A 6 -1.77 11.66 -0.99
C SER A 6 -0.49 11.68 -0.14
N LEU A 7 -0.63 11.63 1.19
CA LEU A 7 0.52 11.56 2.11
C LEU A 7 1.29 10.24 1.96
N ILE A 8 0.57 9.11 1.90
CA ILE A 8 1.16 7.77 1.68
C ILE A 8 1.94 7.75 0.37
N ASN A 9 1.36 8.26 -0.73
CA ASN A 9 2.05 8.34 -2.01
C ASN A 9 3.28 9.25 -1.92
N GLY A 10 3.18 10.40 -1.26
CA GLY A 10 4.31 11.31 -1.03
C GLY A 10 5.46 10.64 -0.30
N PHE A 11 5.17 9.89 0.76
CA PHE A 11 6.19 9.12 1.49
C PHE A 11 6.80 8.00 0.63
N CYS A 12 5.99 7.26 -0.14
CA CYS A 12 6.50 6.24 -1.06
C CYS A 12 7.44 6.82 -2.13
N MET A 13 7.13 8.01 -2.67
CA MET A 13 7.98 8.69 -3.65
C MET A 13 9.32 9.17 -3.07
N GLN A 14 9.39 9.34 -1.75
CA GLN A 14 10.61 9.71 -1.02
C GLN A 14 11.36 8.49 -0.45
N ASP A 15 10.94 7.27 -0.79
CA ASP A 15 11.47 6.02 -0.23
C ASP A 15 11.31 5.91 1.31
N ARG A 16 10.36 6.67 1.86
CA ARG A 16 10.02 6.74 3.29
C ARG A 16 8.91 5.74 3.63
N LEU A 17 9.19 4.46 3.38
CA LEU A 17 8.18 3.41 3.41
C LEU A 17 7.63 3.13 4.82
N GLU A 18 8.45 3.32 5.85
CA GLU A 18 7.99 3.17 7.24
C GLU A 18 6.96 4.25 7.61
N GLU A 19 7.21 5.50 7.24
CA GLU A 19 6.22 6.57 7.43
C GLU A 19 4.96 6.36 6.58
N ALA A 20 5.11 5.80 5.37
CA ALA A 20 3.97 5.42 4.55
C ALA A 20 3.10 4.35 5.25
N LYS A 21 3.73 3.32 5.83
CA LYS A 21 3.06 2.25 6.59
C LYS A 21 2.38 2.78 7.86
N GLN A 22 3.08 3.64 8.62
CA GLN A 22 2.49 4.30 9.80
C GLN A 22 1.26 5.14 9.43
N MET A 23 1.33 5.89 8.32
CA MET A 23 0.19 6.70 7.85
C MET A 23 -1.00 5.83 7.44
N PHE A 24 -0.73 4.67 6.85
CA PHE A 24 -1.74 3.67 6.49
C PHE A 24 -2.42 3.06 7.72
N GLU A 25 -1.65 2.64 8.72
CA GLU A 25 -2.19 2.14 9.99
C GLU A 25 -2.98 3.21 10.73
N PHE A 26 -2.48 4.45 10.73
CA PHE A 26 -3.16 5.59 11.34
C PHE A 26 -4.50 5.88 10.65
N MET A 27 -4.55 5.81 9.31
CA MET A 27 -5.80 5.92 8.55
C MET A 27 -6.84 4.89 9.02
N ALA A 28 -6.44 3.63 9.13
CA ALA A 28 -7.32 2.56 9.61
C ALA A 28 -7.78 2.80 11.07
N SER A 29 -6.88 3.25 11.95
CA SER A 29 -7.19 3.56 13.35
C SER A 29 -8.22 4.69 13.51
N LYS A 30 -8.33 5.59 12.53
CA LYS A 30 -9.31 6.68 12.48
C LYS A 30 -10.63 6.28 11.84
N GLY A 31 -10.83 4.99 11.54
CA GLY A 31 -12.02 4.48 10.86
C GLY A 31 -12.09 4.84 9.38
N CYS A 32 -11.00 5.40 8.81
CA CYS A 32 -10.88 5.59 7.37
C CYS A 32 -10.37 4.28 6.78
N LEU A 33 -11.23 3.53 6.08
CA LEU A 33 -10.82 2.25 5.49
C LEU A 33 -9.93 2.48 4.26
N PRO A 34 -8.75 1.83 4.19
CA PRO A 34 -7.92 1.87 2.99
C PRO A 34 -8.66 1.26 1.80
N ASP A 35 -8.51 1.87 0.63
CA ASP A 35 -9.07 1.39 -0.63
C ASP A 35 -7.98 0.72 -1.49
N ILE A 36 -8.41 0.13 -2.62
CA ILE A 36 -7.53 -0.55 -3.58
C ILE A 36 -6.36 0.36 -4.01
N VAL A 37 -6.64 1.66 -4.23
CA VAL A 37 -5.62 2.64 -4.66
C VAL A 37 -4.55 2.81 -3.58
N THR A 38 -4.97 2.86 -2.32
CA THR A 38 -4.07 2.99 -1.16
C THR A 38 -3.16 1.76 -1.03
N TYR A 39 -3.71 0.55 -1.13
CA TYR A 39 -2.92 -0.69 -1.13
C TYR A 39 -1.94 -0.74 -2.30
N ASN A 40 -2.42 -0.48 -3.52
CA ASN A 40 -1.58 -0.50 -4.72
C ASN A 40 -0.41 0.49 -4.63
N THR A 41 -0.63 1.65 -4.02
CA THR A 41 0.43 2.65 -3.80
C THR A 41 1.53 2.10 -2.90
N LEU A 42 1.17 1.49 -1.77
CA LEU A 42 2.15 0.90 -0.85
C LEU A 42 2.85 -0.32 -1.45
N ILE A 43 2.10 -1.26 -2.03
CA ILE A 43 2.64 -2.46 -2.69
C ILE A 43 3.69 -2.05 -3.73
N LYS A 44 3.38 -1.02 -4.53
CA LYS A 44 4.33 -0.46 -5.51
C LYS A 44 5.54 0.20 -4.88
N GLY A 45 5.36 0.92 -3.77
CA GLY A 45 6.48 1.46 -3.00
C GLY A 45 7.41 0.36 -2.51
N PHE A 46 6.87 -0.64 -1.83
CA PHE A 46 7.63 -1.76 -1.28
C PHE A 46 8.33 -2.60 -2.36
N CYS A 47 7.66 -2.95 -3.46
CA CYS A 47 8.31 -3.65 -4.58
C CYS A 47 9.47 -2.85 -5.18
N LYS A 48 9.31 -1.53 -5.39
CA LYS A 48 10.38 -0.68 -5.92
C LYS A 48 11.62 -0.64 -5.03
N SER A 49 11.42 -0.74 -3.71
CA SER A 49 12.50 -0.75 -2.73
C SER A 49 13.00 -2.17 -2.42
N LYS A 50 12.65 -3.16 -3.25
CA LYS A 50 13.03 -4.58 -3.13
C LYS A 50 12.57 -5.24 -1.82
N ARG A 51 11.49 -4.74 -1.24
CA ARG A 51 10.85 -5.26 -0.02
C ARG A 51 9.59 -6.02 -0.38
N VAL A 52 9.75 -7.08 -1.17
CA VAL A 52 8.62 -7.81 -1.77
C VAL A 52 7.81 -8.54 -0.70
N GLU A 53 8.43 -8.98 0.39
CA GLU A 53 7.73 -9.61 1.51
C GLU A 53 6.70 -8.67 2.14
N ASP A 54 7.07 -7.40 2.41
CA ASP A 54 6.16 -6.38 2.93
C ASP A 54 5.01 -6.07 1.94
N ALA A 55 5.32 -6.07 0.63
CA ALA A 55 4.31 -5.90 -0.41
C ALA A 55 3.31 -7.07 -0.44
N MET A 56 3.80 -8.30 -0.22
CA MET A 56 2.97 -9.50 -0.18
C MET A 56 2.08 -9.54 1.07
N GLU A 57 2.59 -9.11 2.23
CA GLU A 57 1.78 -8.97 3.44
C GLU A 57 0.60 -8.01 3.22
N LEU A 58 0.84 -6.87 2.59
CA LEU A 58 -0.21 -5.92 2.23
C LEU A 58 -1.23 -6.50 1.24
N PHE A 59 -0.77 -7.28 0.27
CA PHE A 59 -1.66 -7.97 -0.66
C PHE A 59 -2.56 -8.99 0.05
N LEU A 60 -2.03 -9.72 1.03
CA LEU A 60 -2.80 -10.67 1.83
C LEU A 60 -3.82 -9.96 2.72
N ASP A 61 -3.46 -8.87 3.39
CA ASP A 61 -4.40 -8.06 4.18
C ASP A 61 -5.52 -7.47 3.29
N MET A 62 -5.17 -6.99 2.09
CA MET A 62 -6.14 -6.55 1.09
C MET A 62 -7.16 -7.65 0.75
N SER A 63 -6.69 -8.87 0.49
CA SER A 63 -7.54 -10.02 0.17
C SER A 63 -8.44 -10.43 1.35
N GLN A 64 -7.90 -10.43 2.57
CA GLN A 64 -8.66 -10.72 3.80
C GLN A 64 -9.80 -9.73 4.04
N ARG A 65 -9.65 -8.48 3.57
CA ARG A 65 -10.69 -7.45 3.64
C ARG A 65 -11.70 -7.51 2.49
N GLY A 66 -11.59 -8.52 1.61
CA GLY A 66 -12.46 -8.71 0.45
C GLY A 66 -12.18 -7.75 -0.71
N LEU A 67 -11.04 -7.05 -0.69
CA LEU A 67 -10.62 -6.21 -1.81
C LEU A 67 -9.90 -7.08 -2.84
N VAL A 68 -10.25 -6.89 -4.12
CA VAL A 68 -9.67 -7.65 -5.23
C VAL A 68 -8.57 -6.84 -5.89
N GLY A 69 -7.36 -7.43 -5.94
CA GLY A 69 -6.22 -6.85 -6.64
C GLY A 69 -6.54 -6.61 -8.11
N ASP A 70 -6.11 -5.48 -8.66
CA ASP A 70 -6.23 -5.18 -10.08
C ASP A 70 -4.98 -5.61 -10.85
N THR A 71 -4.97 -5.40 -12.17
CA THR A 71 -3.82 -5.72 -13.02
C THR A 71 -2.54 -5.02 -12.54
N VAL A 72 -2.65 -3.84 -11.93
CA VAL A 72 -1.50 -3.11 -11.38
C VAL A 72 -0.95 -3.83 -10.16
N THR A 73 -1.80 -4.33 -9.27
CA THR A 73 -1.40 -5.12 -8.10
C THR A 73 -0.56 -6.34 -8.52
N TYR A 74 -1.09 -7.18 -9.41
CA TYR A 74 -0.41 -8.40 -9.83
C TYR A 74 0.86 -8.13 -10.64
N SER A 75 0.82 -7.18 -11.57
CA SER A 75 2.02 -6.82 -12.35
C SER A 75 3.14 -6.27 -11.47
N THR A 76 2.80 -5.48 -10.45
CA THR A 76 3.76 -4.92 -9.50
C THR A 76 4.40 -6.00 -8.62
N LEU A 77 3.63 -7.00 -8.18
CA LEU A 77 4.16 -8.13 -7.41
C LEU A 77 5.04 -9.08 -8.26
N ILE A 78 4.69 -9.29 -9.54
CA ILE A 78 5.51 -10.12 -10.45
C ILE A 78 6.83 -9.42 -10.83
N GLN A 79 6.86 -8.08 -10.85
CA GLN A 79 8.04 -7.30 -11.20
C GLN A 79 8.97 -6.97 -10.02
N GLY A 80 8.48 -7.03 -8.79
CA GLY A 80 9.25 -6.78 -7.56
C GLY A 80 10.24 -7.89 -7.28
#